data_AF-A0A1W6CIK3-F1
#
_entry.id   AF-A0A1W6CIK3-F1
#
_cell.length_a   1.000
_cell.length_b   1.000
_cell.length_c   1.000
_cell.angle_alpha   90.00
_cell.angle_beta   90.00
_cell.angle_gamma   90.00
#
_symmetry.space_group_name_H-M   'P 1'
#
loop_
_entity.id
_entity.type
_entity.pdbx_description
1 polymer ?
#
loop_
_entity_poly.entity_id
_entity_poly.type
_entity_poly.pdbx_seq_one_letter_code
_entity_poly.pdbx_strand_id
1 'polypeptide(L)'
;MGVIAAAEGLSVSMVRKLARTHGVAIVPKPHGPRPDREAEALSPLAQRVGRRICRWRDHQNGYGFREAAAIVGMTLPRFMAAEAGACALTLPEIERLSAALGMPPSELLA
;
A
#
# COMPACT_ATOMS: atom_id res chain seq x y z
N MET A 1 15.58 -3.24 10.56
CA MET A 1 15.43 -1.81 10.19
C MET A 1 14.95 -0.95 11.35
N GLY A 2 13.82 -1.25 12.01
CA GLY A 2 13.35 -0.44 13.15
C GLY A 2 14.36 -0.32 14.30
N VAL A 3 15.05 -1.41 14.64
CA VAL A 3 16.09 -1.43 15.68
C VAL A 3 17.29 -0.55 15.32
N ILE A 4 17.75 -0.62 14.06
CA ILE A 4 18.87 0.19 13.56
C ILE A 4 18.48 1.67 13.49
N ALA A 5 17.27 1.96 13.00
CA ALA A 5 16.74 3.31 12.92
C ALA A 5 16.66 3.97 14.32
N ALA A 6 16.17 3.23 15.32
CA ALA A 6 16.11 3.70 16.70
C ALA A 6 17.50 3.90 17.34
N ALA A 7 18.45 3.00 17.06
CA ALA A 7 19.83 3.11 17.56
C ALA A 7 20.56 4.34 16.99
N GLU A 8 20.30 4.68 15.74
CA GLU A 8 20.95 5.79 15.02
C GLU A 8 20.14 7.11 15.09
N GLY A 9 19.01 7.14 15.80
CA GLY A 9 18.12 8.31 15.85
C GLY A 9 17.50 8.69 14.51
N LEU A 10 17.47 7.76 13.54
CA LEU A 10 16.95 7.97 12.20
C LEU A 10 15.51 7.45 12.07
N SER A 11 14.75 8.02 11.13
CA SER A 11 13.47 7.42 10.75
C SER A 11 13.69 6.18 9.90
N VAL A 12 12.77 5.21 9.97
CA VAL A 12 12.83 3.98 9.15
C VAL A 12 12.87 4.30 7.65
N SER A 13 12.17 5.36 7.22
CA SER A 13 12.19 5.86 5.84
C SER A 13 13.56 6.39 5.44
N MET A 14 14.24 7.11 6.33
CA MET A 14 15.61 7.62 6.10
C MET A 14 16.62 6.48 5.94
N VAL A 15 16.52 5.46 6.79
CA VAL A 15 17.40 4.26 6.71
C VAL A 15 17.16 3.50 5.40
N ARG A 16 15.91 3.38 4.95
CA ARG A 16 15.60 2.77 3.64
C ARG A 16 16.17 3.58 2.47
N LYS A 17 16.12 4.91 2.55
CA LYS A 17 16.67 5.81 1.52
C LYS A 17 18.19 5.65 1.42
N LEU A 18 18.88 5.66 2.55
CA LEU A 18 20.33 5.42 2.63
C LEU A 18 20.72 4.05 2.09
N ALA A 19 20.00 2.99 2.46
CA ALA A 19 20.27 1.64 1.97
C ALA A 19 20.16 1.56 0.43
N ARG A 20 19.19 2.25 -0.20
CA ARG A 20 19.13 2.35 -1.67
C ARG A 20 20.32 3.10 -2.26
N THR A 21 20.71 4.23 -1.68
CA THR A 21 21.85 5.04 -2.15
C THR A 21 23.16 4.26 -2.14
N HIS A 22 23.34 3.40 -1.13
CA HIS A 22 24.54 2.57 -0.98
C HIS A 22 24.43 1.20 -1.66
N GLY A 23 23.37 0.94 -2.43
CA GLY A 23 23.18 -0.33 -3.15
C GLY A 23 22.95 -1.54 -2.25
N VAL A 24 22.55 -1.33 -1.00
CA VAL A 24 22.28 -2.39 -0.03
C VAL A 24 20.90 -2.98 -0.31
N ALA A 25 20.87 -4.25 -0.73
CA ALA A 25 19.63 -4.99 -0.92
C ALA A 25 18.91 -5.19 0.41
N ILE A 26 17.78 -4.50 0.59
CA ILE A 26 16.91 -4.70 1.75
C ILE A 26 16.09 -5.96 1.48
N VAL A 27 16.43 -7.07 2.13
CA VAL A 27 15.61 -8.28 2.09
C VAL A 27 14.29 -7.99 2.78
N PRO A 28 13.14 -8.06 2.08
CA PRO A 28 11.84 -7.94 2.72
C PRO A 28 11.72 -9.05 3.76
N LYS A 29 11.50 -8.69 5.02
CA LYS A 29 11.12 -9.72 6.00
C LYS A 29 9.76 -10.27 5.53
N PRO A 30 9.59 -11.60 5.41
CA PRO A 30 8.28 -12.15 5.11
C PRO A 30 7.32 -11.62 6.17
N HIS A 31 6.33 -10.85 5.73
CA HIS A 31 5.21 -10.50 6.59
C HIS A 31 4.57 -11.82 7.03
N GLY A 32 4.28 -11.96 8.32
CA GLY A 32 3.49 -13.08 8.81
C GLY A 32 2.18 -13.21 8.01
N PRO A 33 1.47 -14.34 8.13
CA PRO A 33 0.18 -14.51 7.49
C PRO A 33 -0.65 -13.25 7.73
N ARG A 34 -1.17 -12.68 6.64
CA ARG A 34 -2.12 -11.57 6.73
C ARG A 34 -3.17 -12.04 7.74
N PRO A 35 -3.47 -11.31 8.82
CA PRO A 35 -4.53 -11.72 9.74
C PRO A 35 -5.74 -12.02 8.88
N ASP A 36 -6.28 -13.23 9.03
CA ASP A 36 -7.33 -13.77 8.18
C ASP A 36 -8.43 -12.72 8.06
N ARG A 37 -8.44 -12.02 6.93
CA ARG A 37 -9.49 -11.07 6.62
C ARG A 37 -10.66 -11.94 6.18
N GLU A 38 -11.44 -12.40 7.14
CA GLU A 38 -12.84 -12.80 6.94
C GLU A 38 -13.72 -11.61 6.49
N ALA A 39 -13.13 -10.50 6.05
CA ALA A 39 -13.82 -9.57 5.17
C ALA A 39 -13.83 -10.21 3.78
N GLU A 40 -14.83 -11.04 3.53
CA GLU A 40 -15.12 -11.58 2.21
C GLU A 40 -15.12 -10.42 1.21
N ALA A 41 -14.24 -10.49 0.20
CA ALA A 41 -14.16 -9.42 -0.77
C ALA A 41 -15.52 -9.27 -1.44
N LEU A 42 -16.06 -8.05 -1.49
CA LEU A 42 -17.42 -7.80 -1.99
C LEU A 42 -17.63 -8.30 -3.42
N SER A 43 -16.55 -8.39 -4.21
CA SER A 43 -16.55 -8.99 -5.53
C SER A 43 -15.13 -9.41 -5.95
N PRO A 44 -14.99 -10.31 -6.95
CA PRO A 44 -13.69 -10.61 -7.58
C PRO A 44 -13.00 -9.36 -8.14
N LEU A 45 -13.78 -8.39 -8.64
CA LEU A 45 -13.27 -7.10 -9.10
C LEU A 45 -12.65 -6.30 -7.95
N ALA A 46 -13.36 -6.15 -6.84
CA ALA A 46 -12.85 -5.46 -5.66
C ALA A 46 -11.57 -6.12 -5.12
N GLN A 47 -11.48 -7.45 -5.19
CA GLN A 47 -10.28 -8.17 -4.81
C GLN A 47 -9.09 -7.87 -5.74
N ARG A 48 -9.31 -7.80 -7.06
CA ARG A 48 -8.26 -7.43 -8.04
C ARG A 48 -7.76 -6.01 -7.82
N VAL A 49 -8.68 -5.06 -7.63
CA VAL A 49 -8.34 -3.67 -7.30
C VAL A 49 -7.53 -3.62 -6.00
N GLY A 50 -7.98 -4.32 -4.95
CA GLY A 50 -7.25 -4.40 -3.68
C GLY A 50 -5.83 -4.94 -3.82
N ARG A 51 -5.63 -5.97 -4.66
CA ARG A 51 -4.28 -6.50 -4.99
C ARG A 51 -3.41 -5.47 -5.72
N ARG A 52 -3.97 -4.69 -6.65
CA ARG A 52 -3.25 -3.60 -7.32
C ARG A 52 -2.81 -2.52 -6.31
N ILE A 53 -3.71 -2.11 -5.42
CA ILE A 53 -3.42 -1.15 -4.35
C ILE A 53 -2.30 -1.68 -3.43
N CYS A 54 -2.39 -2.95 -3.02
CA CYS A 54 -1.36 -3.59 -2.21
C CYS A 54 0.01 -3.61 -2.91
N ARG A 55 0.03 -3.96 -4.20
CA ARG A 55 1.27 -3.97 -4.99
C ARG A 55 1.88 -2.57 -5.08
N TRP A 56 1.07 -1.57 -5.35
CA TRP A 56 1.52 -0.17 -5.41
C TRP A 56 2.05 0.30 -4.06
N ARG A 57 1.30 0.08 -2.97
CA ARG A 57 1.69 0.50 -1.62
C ARG A 57 2.99 -0.17 -1.18
N ASP A 58 3.02 -1.50 -1.18
CA ASP A 58 4.06 -2.27 -0.51
C ASP A 58 5.24 -2.59 -1.44
N HIS A 59 4.96 -3.24 -2.57
CA HIS A 59 6.00 -3.76 -3.45
C HIS A 59 6.70 -2.69 -4.28
N GLN A 60 5.98 -1.68 -4.77
CA GLN A 60 6.56 -0.63 -5.62
C GLN A 60 7.17 0.51 -4.80
N ASN A 61 6.47 0.95 -3.75
CA ASN A 61 6.87 2.15 -3.02
C ASN A 61 7.36 1.87 -1.59
N GLY A 62 6.86 0.81 -0.95
CA GLY A 62 7.16 0.49 0.45
C GLY A 62 6.47 1.41 1.46
N TYR A 63 5.35 2.02 1.10
CA TYR A 63 4.58 2.94 1.94
C TYR A 63 3.86 2.21 3.09
N GLY A 64 3.81 2.88 4.25
CA GLY A 64 2.92 2.47 5.35
C GLY A 64 1.45 2.77 5.02
N PHE A 65 0.50 2.10 5.69
CA PHE A 65 -0.94 2.32 5.43
C PHE A 65 -1.37 3.79 5.62
N ARG A 66 -0.88 4.48 6.65
CA ARG A 66 -1.20 5.91 6.89
C ARG A 66 -0.66 6.82 5.79
N GLU A 67 0.57 6.58 5.37
CA GLU A 67 1.24 7.33 4.30
C GLU A 67 0.52 7.13 2.97
N ALA A 68 0.23 5.88 2.61
CA ALA A 68 -0.52 5.55 1.40
C ALA A 68 -1.94 6.16 1.39
N ALA A 69 -2.65 6.08 2.52
CA ALA A 69 -3.96 6.71 2.67
C ALA A 69 -3.90 8.22 2.47
N ALA A 70 -2.88 8.89 3.02
CA ALA A 70 -2.66 10.32 2.85
C ALA A 70 -2.36 10.70 1.39
N ILE A 71 -1.51 9.93 0.69
CA ILE A 71 -1.18 10.15 -0.73
C ILE A 71 -2.43 10.06 -1.62
N VAL A 72 -3.28 9.05 -1.38
CA VAL A 72 -4.53 8.87 -2.14
C VAL A 72 -5.63 9.85 -1.70
N GLY A 73 -5.48 10.50 -0.55
CA GLY A 73 -6.51 11.38 0.02
C GLY A 73 -7.71 10.61 0.60
N MET A 74 -7.47 9.44 1.18
CA MET A 74 -8.47 8.61 1.87
C MET A 74 -8.22 8.59 3.38
N THR A 75 -9.27 8.31 4.15
CA THR A 75 -9.08 7.96 5.57
C THR A 75 -8.40 6.60 5.68
N LEU A 76 -7.63 6.38 6.74
CA LEU A 76 -6.94 5.12 6.98
C LEU A 76 -7.88 3.89 6.94
N PRO A 77 -9.04 3.88 7.65
CA PRO A 77 -9.95 2.74 7.60
C PRO A 77 -10.49 2.49 6.19
N ARG A 78 -10.78 3.57 5.44
CA ARG A 78 -11.30 3.47 4.08
C ARG A 78 -10.27 2.89 3.11
N PHE A 79 -9.02 3.35 3.20
CA PHE A 79 -7.92 2.81 2.41
C PHE A 79 -7.66 1.33 2.74
N MET A 80 -7.67 0.96 4.02
CA MET A 80 -7.47 -0.44 4.43
C MET A 80 -8.58 -1.36 3.90
N ALA A 81 -9.83 -0.89 3.88
CA ALA A 81 -10.97 -1.61 3.30
C ALA A 81 -10.86 -1.72 1.77
N ALA A 82 -10.43 -0.65 1.09
CA ALA A 82 -10.18 -0.66 -0.34
C ALA A 82 -9.08 -1.66 -0.73
N GLU A 83 -7.96 -1.68 -0.01
CA GLU A 83 -6.89 -2.66 -0.24
C GLU A 83 -7.36 -4.10 0.07
N ALA A 84 -8.30 -4.28 1.00
CA ALA A 84 -8.91 -5.58 1.26
C ALA A 84 -9.85 -6.06 0.14
N GLY A 85 -10.34 -5.15 -0.71
CA GLY A 85 -11.49 -5.43 -1.57
C GLY A 85 -12.81 -5.54 -0.78
N ALA A 86 -12.85 -5.04 0.45
CA ALA A 86 -13.99 -5.13 1.37
C ALA A 86 -14.96 -3.94 1.27
N CYS A 87 -14.71 -3.00 0.35
CA CYS A 87 -15.61 -1.89 0.10
C CYS A 87 -15.76 -1.61 -1.40
N ALA A 88 -16.94 -1.12 -1.79
CA ALA A 88 -17.16 -0.55 -3.11
C ALA A 88 -16.50 0.83 -3.17
N LEU A 89 -15.70 1.08 -4.20
CA LEU A 89 -15.07 2.38 -4.45
C LEU A 89 -16.04 3.29 -5.19
N THR A 90 -16.11 4.54 -4.74
CA THR A 90 -16.83 5.61 -5.46
C THR A 90 -16.00 6.12 -6.63
N LEU A 91 -16.63 6.77 -7.61
CA LEU A 91 -15.91 7.32 -8.78
C LEU A 91 -14.76 8.28 -8.37
N PRO A 92 -14.92 9.22 -7.43
CA PRO A 92 -13.80 10.06 -6.98
C PRO A 92 -12.68 9.29 -6.28
N GLU A 93 -12.99 8.15 -5.66
CA GLU A 93 -11.97 7.28 -5.06
C GLU A 93 -11.18 6.53 -6.14
N ILE A 94 -11.86 6.09 -7.20
CA ILE A 94 -11.24 5.44 -8.36
C ILE A 94 -10.32 6.43 -9.08
N GLU A 95 -10.74 7.68 -9.29
CA GLU A 95 -9.92 8.72 -9.92
C GLU A 95 -8.65 9.01 -9.10
N ARG A 96 -8.77 9.15 -7.78
CA ARG A 96 -7.62 9.38 -6.90
C ARG A 96 -6.65 8.20 -6.87
N LEU A 97 -7.18 6.97 -6.82
CA LEU A 97 -6.36 5.77 -6.91
C LEU A 97 -5.68 5.65 -8.27
N SER A 98 -6.41 5.91 -9.35
CA SER A 98 -5.90 5.93 -10.72
C SER A 98 -4.73 6.90 -10.87
N ALA A 99 -4.88 8.13 -10.35
CA ALA A 99 -3.82 9.12 -10.33
C ALA A 99 -2.60 8.66 -9.49
N ALA A 100 -2.82 8.11 -8.29
CA ALA A 100 -1.74 7.65 -7.42
C ALA A 100 -0.98 6.44 -8.00
N LEU A 101 -1.68 5.53 -8.66
CA LEU A 101 -1.11 4.34 -9.29
C LEU A 101 -0.50 4.63 -10.66
N GLY A 102 -0.75 5.81 -11.24
CA GLY A 102 -0.34 6.14 -12.61
C GLY A 102 -1.01 5.25 -13.66
N MET A 103 -2.23 4.77 -13.38
CA MET A 103 -2.95 3.78 -14.18
C MET A 103 -4.35 4.33 -14.50
N PRO A 104 -4.83 4.28 -15.75
CA PRO A 104 -6.16 4.78 -16.10
C PRO A 104 -7.28 4.01 -15.36
N PRO A 105 -8.44 4.64 -15.09
CA PRO A 105 -9.54 3.99 -14.35
C PRO A 105 -10.02 2.68 -14.99
N SER A 106 -10.02 2.60 -16.32
CA SER A 106 -10.38 1.39 -17.07
C SER A 106 -9.45 0.23 -16.76
N GLU A 107 -8.14 0.47 -16.70
CA GLU A 107 -7.14 -0.55 -16.38
C GLU A 107 -7.16 -0.90 -14.88
N LEU A 108 -7.45 0.08 -14.02
CA LEU A 108 -7.63 -0.16 -12.59
C LEU A 108 -8.81 -1.10 -12.33
N LEU A 109 -9.87 -1.04 -13.14
CA LEU A 109 -11.08 -1.86 -13.02
C LEU A 109 -11.10 -3.10 -13.94
N ALA A 110 -10.11 -3.27 -14.81
CA ALA A 110 -10.00 -4.45 -15.69
C ALA A 110 -9.64 -5.72 -14.91
#